data_AF-A0A814J480-F1
#
_entry.id   AF-A0A814J480-F1
#
_cell.length_a   1.000
_cell.length_b   1.000
_cell.length_c   1.000
_cell.angle_alpha   90.00
_cell.angle_beta   90.00
_cell.angle_gamma   90.00
#
_symmetry.space_group_name_H-M   'P 1'
#
loop_
_entity.id
_entity.type
_entity.pdbx_description
1 polymer ?
#
loop_
_entity_poly.entity_id
_entity_poly.type
_entity_poly.pdbx_seq_one_letter_code
_entity_poly.pdbx_strand_id
1 'polypeptide(L)'
;MKYKSLLELENKDKPNKLRQPFGMSLIALATSDDEQRINEPLICIVSDELYSKCKEAAGSENWTSDGFHLSEFLNSLEVAFSNNTVVRHILDDKTDVKSDSITFFATLLISCYGLLFNQDADDLEKLISEALLKILLCISNYPEYRKPLKEDNQFYVLIGSLAKQPKQDIAKRIWSNLNIKENPTREPHPLQVRKQPMAFISYNWADDSFCERFLKELRNHTSIKLWICSLHDGGYYEQKNEC
;
A
#
# COMPACT_ATOMS: atom_id res chain seq x y z
N MET A 1 -4.21 36.63 1.07
CA MET A 1 -2.89 36.19 1.55
C MET A 1 -2.63 34.79 1.02
N LYS A 2 -1.51 34.56 0.31
CA LYS A 2 -1.05 33.20 0.00
C LYS A 2 -0.30 32.70 1.24
N TYR A 3 -0.80 31.65 1.88
CA TYR A 3 -0.06 30.98 2.94
C TYR A 3 1.15 30.30 2.27
N LYS A 4 2.36 30.75 2.61
CA LYS A 4 3.56 29.98 2.30
C LYS A 4 3.56 28.77 3.24
N SER A 5 3.84 27.59 2.70
CA SER A 5 3.90 26.40 3.55
C SER A 5 5.04 26.54 4.56
N LEU A 6 4.94 25.87 5.72
CA LEU A 6 6.04 25.81 6.69
C LEU A 6 7.35 25.26 6.07
N LEU A 7 7.24 24.53 4.96
CA LEU A 7 8.37 24.03 4.16
C LEU A 7 8.97 25.12 3.25
N GLU A 8 8.18 26.10 2.82
CA GLU A 8 8.62 27.24 1.98
C GLU A 8 9.23 28.40 2.78
N LEU A 9 9.12 28.38 4.11
CA LEU A 9 9.58 29.44 5.01
C LEU A 9 11.03 29.25 5.49
N GLU A 10 11.86 28.52 4.72
CA GLU A 10 13.27 28.29 5.04
C GLU A 10 14.04 29.58 5.35
N ASN A 11 14.55 29.66 6.58
CA ASN A 11 15.84 30.29 6.82
C ASN A 11 16.89 29.18 6.73
N LYS A 12 17.84 29.31 5.79
CA LYS A 12 18.88 28.32 5.47
C LYS A 12 19.79 27.90 6.64
N ASP A 13 19.70 28.56 7.79
CA ASP A 13 20.70 28.44 8.85
C ASP A 13 20.26 27.64 10.09
N LYS A 14 19.00 27.18 10.20
CA LYS A 14 18.57 26.30 11.30
C LYS A 14 17.47 25.30 10.88
N PRO A 15 17.70 23.97 11.02
CA PRO A 15 16.65 22.99 10.80
C PRO A 15 15.51 23.19 11.82
N ASN A 16 14.28 23.34 11.33
CA ASN A 16 13.11 23.51 12.17
C ASN A 16 12.67 22.15 12.73
N LYS A 17 12.83 21.96 14.05
CA LYS A 17 12.44 20.73 14.78
C LYS A 17 10.95 20.37 14.66
N LEU A 18 10.10 21.29 14.19
CA LEU A 18 8.67 21.04 14.00
C LEU A 18 8.34 20.42 12.64
N ARG A 19 9.30 20.31 11.72
CA ARG A 19 9.06 19.87 10.35
C ARG A 19 8.56 18.43 10.28
N GLN A 20 9.19 17.53 11.03
CA GLN A 20 8.85 16.10 11.06
C GLN A 20 7.51 15.86 11.77
N PRO A 21 7.24 16.40 12.97
CA PRO A 21 5.90 16.35 13.59
C PRO A 21 4.81 16.93 12.70
N PHE A 22 5.08 18.07 12.03
CA PHE A 22 4.13 18.68 11.12
C PHE A 22 3.85 17.80 9.91
N GLY A 23 4.89 17.20 9.32
CA GLY A 23 4.76 16.31 8.18
C GLY A 23 3.97 15.04 8.52
N MET A 24 4.30 14.38 9.61
CA MET A 24 3.54 13.23 10.12
C MET A 24 2.08 13.61 10.39
N SER A 25 1.83 14.78 11.00
CA SER A 25 0.48 15.29 11.25
C SER A 25 -0.28 15.58 9.96
N LEU A 26 0.38 16.17 8.96
CA LEU A 26 -0.25 16.47 7.66
C LEU A 26 -0.74 15.18 7.01
N ILE A 27 0.10 14.14 6.99
CA ILE A 27 -0.27 12.84 6.42
C ILE A 27 -1.38 12.17 7.23
N ALA A 28 -1.30 12.22 8.56
CA ALA A 28 -2.31 11.63 9.42
C ALA A 28 -3.67 12.32 9.33
N LEU A 29 -3.71 13.62 9.00
CA LEU A 29 -4.94 14.42 8.97
C LEU A 29 -5.55 14.55 7.57
N ALA A 30 -4.76 14.45 6.50
CA ALA A 30 -5.26 14.45 5.12
C ALA A 30 -5.87 13.09 4.75
N THR A 31 -7.03 12.78 5.33
CA THR A 31 -7.63 11.43 5.29
C THR A 31 -8.63 11.22 4.16
N SER A 32 -9.20 12.29 3.58
CA SER A 32 -10.09 12.19 2.41
C SER A 32 -9.37 12.41 1.09
N ASP A 33 -9.86 11.79 0.01
CA ASP A 33 -9.30 11.95 -1.34
C ASP A 33 -9.22 13.43 -1.77
N ASP A 34 -10.22 14.24 -1.39
CA ASP A 34 -10.26 15.66 -1.70
C ASP A 34 -9.16 16.44 -0.95
N GLU A 35 -8.94 16.15 0.33
CA GLU A 35 -7.87 16.76 1.14
C GLU A 35 -6.49 16.33 0.65
N GLN A 36 -6.33 15.05 0.32
CA GLN A 36 -5.07 14.53 -0.22
C GLN A 36 -4.73 15.21 -1.55
N ARG A 37 -5.71 15.38 -2.45
CA ARG A 37 -5.51 16.08 -3.72
C ARG A 37 -5.17 17.56 -3.55
N ILE A 38 -5.82 18.26 -2.61
CA ILE A 38 -5.52 19.68 -2.34
C ILE A 38 -4.11 19.84 -1.77
N ASN A 39 -3.69 18.91 -0.90
CA ASN A 39 -2.41 18.98 -0.21
C ASN A 39 -1.29 18.18 -0.90
N GLU A 40 -1.55 17.58 -2.07
CA GLU A 40 -0.66 16.67 -2.79
C GLU A 40 0.78 17.21 -2.90
N PRO A 41 1.04 18.48 -3.28
CA PRO A 41 2.41 19.00 -3.36
C PRO A 41 3.15 18.96 -2.01
N LEU A 42 2.45 19.24 -0.90
CA LEU A 42 3.03 19.23 0.44
C LEU A 42 3.22 17.80 0.94
N ILE A 43 2.26 16.92 0.66
CA ILE A 43 2.33 15.51 1.02
C ILE A 43 3.54 14.86 0.32
N CYS A 44 3.78 15.14 -0.97
CA CYS A 44 4.95 14.61 -1.67
C CYS A 44 6.27 15.07 -1.03
N ILE A 45 6.43 16.38 -0.77
CA ILE A 45 7.65 16.93 -0.14
C ILE A 45 7.89 16.30 1.24
N VAL A 46 6.83 16.18 2.05
CA VAL A 46 6.93 15.54 3.36
C VAL A 46 7.26 14.06 3.23
N SER A 47 6.67 13.37 2.26
CA SER A 47 6.91 11.94 2.04
C SER A 47 8.35 11.67 1.63
N ASP A 48 8.97 12.53 0.82
CA ASP A 48 10.40 12.45 0.48
C ASP A 48 11.27 12.52 1.73
N GLU A 49 10.94 13.45 2.62
CA GLU A 49 11.65 13.62 3.88
C GLU A 49 11.44 12.44 4.82
N LEU A 50 10.20 11.96 4.98
CA LEU A 50 9.92 10.77 5.79
C LEU A 50 10.65 9.55 5.25
N TYR A 51 10.70 9.39 3.93
CA TYR A 51 11.44 8.31 3.29
C TYR A 51 12.94 8.43 3.54
N SER A 52 13.51 9.63 3.41
CA SER A 52 14.91 9.90 3.79
C SER A 52 15.18 9.59 5.26
N LYS A 53 14.27 9.98 6.17
CA LYS A 53 14.39 9.68 7.61
C LYS A 53 14.23 8.19 7.93
N CYS A 54 13.44 7.45 7.16
CA CYS A 54 13.41 5.98 7.25
C CYS A 54 14.79 5.39 6.94
N LYS A 55 15.45 5.85 5.85
CA LYS A 55 16.81 5.38 5.50
C LYS A 55 17.83 5.69 6.60
N GLU A 56 17.80 6.90 7.14
CA GLU A 56 18.68 7.33 8.23
C GLU A 56 18.46 6.50 9.51
N ALA A 57 17.19 6.36 9.94
CA ALA A 57 16.84 5.61 11.14
C ALA A 57 17.23 4.13 10.99
N ALA A 58 16.94 3.50 9.84
CA ALA A 58 17.31 2.12 9.56
C ALA A 58 18.82 1.86 9.61
N GLY A 59 19.65 2.87 9.33
CA GLY A 59 21.10 2.79 9.43
C GLY A 59 21.67 3.04 10.84
N SER A 60 20.84 3.43 11.81
CA SER A 60 21.27 3.75 13.17
C SER A 60 21.18 2.55 14.12
N GLU A 61 22.02 2.51 15.15
CA GLU A 61 22.07 1.39 16.12
C GLU A 61 20.76 1.19 16.89
N ASN A 62 20.02 2.27 17.18
CA ASN A 62 18.77 2.24 17.95
C ASN A 62 17.53 2.45 17.07
N TRP A 63 17.68 2.40 15.75
CA TRP A 63 16.61 2.69 14.78
C TRP A 63 15.91 4.04 14.98
N THR A 64 16.68 5.08 15.30
CA THR A 64 16.16 6.43 15.51
C THR A 64 16.79 7.45 14.56
N SER A 65 15.99 8.40 14.10
CA SER A 65 16.49 9.65 13.47
C SER A 65 15.68 10.84 14.00
N ASP A 66 16.35 11.96 14.28
CA ASP A 66 15.77 13.19 14.82
C ASP A 66 14.85 13.02 16.05
N GLY A 67 15.15 12.01 16.87
CA GLY A 67 14.39 11.72 18.10
C GLY A 67 13.12 10.89 17.88
N PHE A 68 12.87 10.41 16.67
CA PHE A 68 11.76 9.52 16.33
C PHE A 68 12.28 8.12 16.00
N HIS A 69 11.48 7.11 16.31
CA HIS A 69 11.79 5.71 16.01
C HIS A 69 11.39 5.36 14.57
N LEU A 70 12.08 4.40 13.96
CA LEU A 70 11.84 3.94 12.59
C LEU A 70 10.37 3.56 12.35
N SER A 71 9.72 2.94 13.34
CA SER A 71 8.30 2.58 13.26
C SER A 71 7.39 3.79 13.00
N GLU A 72 7.71 4.97 13.54
CA GLU A 72 6.87 6.17 13.41
C GLU A 72 6.95 6.76 11.99
N PHE A 73 8.17 6.77 11.43
CA PHE A 73 8.38 7.16 10.04
C PHE A 73 7.72 6.18 9.07
N LEU A 74 7.91 4.87 9.28
CA LEU A 74 7.30 3.83 8.44
C LEU A 74 5.78 3.86 8.50
N ASN A 75 5.19 4.05 9.68
CA ASN A 75 3.74 4.14 9.84
C ASN A 75 3.18 5.37 9.10
N SER A 76 3.85 6.52 9.20
CA SER A 76 3.44 7.72 8.48
C SER A 76 3.58 7.52 6.96
N LEU A 77 4.66 6.87 6.50
CA LEU A 77 4.85 6.58 5.08
C LEU A 77 3.85 5.55 4.55
N GLU A 78 3.47 4.56 5.36
CA GLU A 78 2.41 3.60 5.05
C GLU A 78 1.07 4.30 4.80
N VAL A 79 0.69 5.25 5.66
CA VAL A 79 -0.51 6.07 5.46
C VAL A 79 -0.40 6.90 4.18
N ALA A 80 0.77 7.51 3.92
CA ALA A 80 0.99 8.29 2.71
C ALA A 80 0.89 7.44 1.42
N PHE A 81 1.27 6.17 1.49
CA PHE A 81 1.20 5.21 0.38
C PHE A 81 -0.23 4.78 0.01
N SER A 82 -1.26 5.25 0.75
CA SER A 82 -2.65 5.20 0.27
C SER A 82 -2.89 6.08 -0.97
N ASN A 83 -2.00 7.05 -1.23
CA ASN A 83 -2.08 7.95 -2.38
C ASN A 83 -1.16 7.46 -3.52
N ASN A 84 -1.76 7.12 -4.67
CA ASN A 84 -1.04 6.65 -5.87
C ASN A 84 0.02 7.65 -6.36
N THR A 85 -0.23 8.96 -6.27
CA THR A 85 0.77 9.96 -6.66
C THR A 85 1.98 9.87 -5.76
N VAL A 86 1.79 9.74 -4.44
CA VAL A 86 2.91 9.64 -3.49
C VAL A 86 3.74 8.39 -3.74
N VAL A 87 3.10 7.24 -3.97
CA VAL A 87 3.79 5.99 -4.31
C VAL A 87 4.68 6.19 -5.53
N ARG A 88 4.15 6.76 -6.60
CA ARG A 88 4.91 7.04 -7.83
C ARG A 88 5.99 8.08 -7.61
N HIS A 89 5.70 9.13 -6.86
CA HIS A 89 6.66 10.19 -6.54
C HIS A 89 7.89 9.62 -5.83
N ILE A 90 7.70 8.75 -4.82
CA ILE A 90 8.78 8.14 -4.04
C ILE A 90 9.53 7.05 -4.82
N LEU A 91 8.83 6.25 -5.62
CA LEU A 91 9.41 5.06 -6.28
C LEU A 91 9.94 5.34 -7.69
N ASP A 92 9.35 6.30 -8.42
CA ASP A 92 9.75 6.64 -9.78
C ASP A 92 10.80 7.76 -9.83
N ASP A 93 11.15 8.39 -8.69
CA ASP A 93 12.17 9.43 -8.68
C ASP A 93 13.51 8.89 -9.16
N LYS A 94 13.98 9.45 -10.27
CA LYS A 94 15.19 9.05 -11.01
C LYS A 94 16.43 9.81 -10.55
N THR A 95 16.29 10.71 -9.57
CA THR A 95 17.42 11.51 -9.07
C THR A 95 18.36 10.68 -8.19
N ASP A 96 17.87 9.59 -7.59
CA ASP A 96 18.71 8.55 -6.99
C ASP A 96 19.19 7.58 -8.09
N VAL A 97 20.52 7.47 -8.24
CA VAL A 97 21.15 6.70 -9.32
C VAL A 97 20.85 5.21 -9.12
N LYS A 98 19.81 4.74 -9.85
CA LYS A 98 19.22 3.38 -9.89
C LYS A 98 18.24 3.13 -8.76
N SER A 99 16.95 2.96 -9.07
CA SER A 99 15.97 1.94 -8.59
C SER A 99 16.01 1.41 -7.13
N ASP A 100 16.73 2.03 -6.21
CA ASP A 100 16.98 1.53 -4.86
C ASP A 100 15.74 1.71 -3.96
N SER A 101 14.79 2.56 -4.34
CA SER A 101 13.62 2.84 -3.51
C SER A 101 12.65 1.68 -3.41
N ILE A 102 12.48 0.91 -4.49
CA ILE A 102 11.62 -0.27 -4.48
C ILE A 102 12.27 -1.39 -3.64
N THR A 103 13.58 -1.57 -3.78
CA THR A 103 14.33 -2.64 -3.11
C THR A 103 14.71 -2.29 -1.67
N PHE A 104 14.73 -1.00 -1.29
CA PHE A 104 15.01 -0.56 0.08
C PHE A 104 14.07 -1.21 1.10
N PHE A 105 12.75 -1.11 0.89
CA PHE A 105 11.77 -1.68 1.81
C PHE A 105 11.86 -3.22 1.89
N ALA A 106 12.15 -3.87 0.76
CA ALA A 106 12.38 -5.31 0.70
C ALA A 106 13.62 -5.72 1.50
N THR A 107 14.74 -5.00 1.30
CA THR A 107 16.01 -5.20 2.00
C THR A 107 15.85 -4.98 3.50
N LEU A 108 15.13 -3.93 3.90
CA LEU A 108 14.86 -3.63 5.29
C LEU A 108 13.97 -4.70 5.95
N LEU A 109 12.95 -5.21 5.24
CA LEU A 109 12.15 -6.33 5.76
C LEU A 109 13.02 -7.59 5.96
N ILE A 110 13.94 -7.87 5.04
CA ILE A 110 14.87 -9.00 5.15
C ILE A 110 15.79 -8.82 6.36
N SER A 111 16.35 -7.62 6.59
CA SER A 111 17.20 -7.38 7.75
C SER A 111 16.42 -7.51 9.07
N CYS A 112 15.13 -7.20 9.06
CA CYS A 112 14.20 -7.40 10.18
C CYS A 112 13.65 -8.84 10.29
N TYR A 113 14.12 -9.81 9.49
CA TYR A 113 13.60 -11.18 9.47
C TYR A 113 13.51 -11.82 10.86
N GLY A 114 14.52 -11.61 11.71
CA GLY A 114 14.54 -12.15 13.07
C GLY A 114 13.36 -11.68 13.92
N LEU A 115 12.90 -10.44 13.72
CA LEU A 115 11.79 -9.84 14.45
C LEU A 115 10.45 -10.48 14.08
N LEU A 116 10.27 -10.84 12.79
CA LEU A 116 9.04 -11.47 12.29
C LEU A 116 8.69 -12.80 12.98
N PHE A 117 9.69 -13.48 13.55
CA PHE A 117 9.53 -14.78 14.21
C PHE A 117 9.81 -14.74 15.71
N ASN A 118 10.27 -13.60 16.22
CA ASN A 118 10.56 -13.45 17.64
C ASN A 118 9.26 -13.14 18.40
N GLN A 119 8.78 -14.12 19.18
CA GLN A 119 7.58 -13.93 20.02
C GLN A 119 7.81 -12.89 21.12
N ASP A 120 9.07 -12.71 21.52
CA ASP A 120 9.51 -11.76 22.53
C ASP A 120 9.91 -10.40 21.93
N ALA A 121 9.69 -10.17 20.63
CA ALA A 121 9.90 -8.87 20.01
C ALA A 121 9.04 -7.81 20.69
N ASP A 122 9.61 -6.62 20.89
CA ASP A 122 8.85 -5.52 21.48
C ASP A 122 7.77 -4.99 20.51
N ASP A 123 6.88 -4.14 21.03
CA ASP A 123 5.76 -3.63 20.23
C ASP A 123 6.24 -2.71 19.08
N LEU A 124 7.37 -2.01 19.24
CA LEU A 124 7.92 -1.13 18.20
C LEU A 124 8.56 -1.93 17.05
N GLU A 125 9.27 -3.01 17.37
CA GLU A 125 9.81 -4.00 16.44
C GLU A 125 8.72 -4.67 15.59
N LYS A 126 7.61 -5.02 16.23
CA LYS A 126 6.43 -5.56 15.53
C LYS A 126 5.82 -4.53 14.58
N LEU A 127 5.72 -3.27 15.00
CA LEU A 127 5.21 -2.18 14.16
C LEU A 127 6.07 -1.93 12.93
N ILE A 128 7.41 -2.05 13.03
CA ILE A 128 8.31 -1.94 11.87
C ILE A 128 7.92 -3.00 10.83
N SER A 129 7.85 -4.25 11.25
CA SER A 129 7.56 -5.38 10.36
C SER A 129 6.18 -5.27 9.71
N GLU A 130 5.17 -4.87 10.49
CA GLU A 130 3.81 -4.67 10.00
C GLU A 130 3.73 -3.54 8.96
N ALA A 131 4.33 -2.39 9.26
CA ALA A 131 4.35 -1.24 8.36
C ALA A 131 5.09 -1.57 7.04
N LEU A 132 6.22 -2.27 7.12
CA LEU A 132 6.96 -2.72 5.93
C LEU A 132 6.13 -3.65 5.05
N LEU A 133 5.45 -4.63 5.64
CA LEU A 133 4.58 -5.54 4.89
C LEU A 133 3.42 -4.78 4.21
N LYS A 134 2.82 -3.79 4.88
CA LYS A 134 1.76 -2.95 4.29
C LYS A 134 2.28 -2.07 3.15
N ILE A 135 3.44 -1.43 3.32
CA ILE A 135 4.12 -0.67 2.26
C ILE A 135 4.40 -1.58 1.06
N LEU A 136 5.02 -2.75 1.28
CA LEU A 136 5.34 -3.70 0.22
C LEU A 136 4.09 -4.27 -0.47
N LEU A 137 2.99 -4.43 0.26
CA LEU A 137 1.69 -4.74 -0.33
C LEU A 137 1.23 -3.63 -1.28
N CYS A 138 1.28 -2.36 -0.85
CA CYS A 138 0.96 -1.22 -1.71
C CYS A 138 1.82 -1.23 -2.98
N ILE A 139 3.15 -1.39 -2.84
CA ILE A 139 4.08 -1.47 -3.98
C ILE A 139 3.72 -2.62 -4.91
N SER A 140 3.44 -3.81 -4.37
CA SER A 140 3.14 -5.01 -5.17
C SER A 140 1.85 -4.90 -5.99
N ASN A 141 0.94 -3.98 -5.64
CA ASN A 141 -0.29 -3.78 -6.41
C ASN A 141 -0.01 -3.20 -7.80
N TYR A 142 1.09 -2.46 -7.99
CA TYR A 142 1.46 -1.87 -9.28
C TYR A 142 2.31 -2.84 -10.11
N PRO A 143 1.85 -3.25 -11.32
CA PRO A 143 2.57 -4.18 -12.17
C PRO A 143 4.03 -3.77 -12.44
N GLU A 144 4.28 -2.48 -12.64
CA GLU A 144 5.60 -1.91 -12.93
C GLU A 144 6.64 -2.17 -11.83
N TYR A 145 6.23 -2.33 -10.57
CA TYR A 145 7.14 -2.55 -9.42
C TYR A 145 7.29 -4.02 -9.02
N ARG A 146 6.46 -4.91 -9.57
CA ARG A 146 6.51 -6.35 -9.24
C ARG A 146 7.80 -6.99 -9.71
N LYS A 147 8.32 -6.59 -10.88
CA LYS A 147 9.53 -7.18 -11.45
C LYS A 147 10.77 -6.93 -10.57
N PRO A 148 11.09 -5.69 -10.16
CA PRO A 148 12.18 -5.46 -9.21
C PRO A 148 12.05 -6.26 -7.91
N LEU A 149 10.83 -6.37 -7.35
CA LEU A 149 10.58 -7.17 -6.15
C LEU A 149 10.79 -8.67 -6.38
N LYS A 150 10.43 -9.22 -7.54
CA LYS A 150 10.68 -10.64 -7.88
C LYS A 150 12.15 -10.95 -8.08
N GLU A 151 12.92 -9.98 -8.61
CA GLU A 151 14.34 -10.15 -8.89
C GLU A 151 15.18 -10.18 -7.62
N ASP A 152 14.67 -9.63 -6.51
CA ASP A 152 15.23 -9.86 -5.18
C ASP A 152 14.86 -11.27 -4.67
N ASN A 153 15.77 -12.22 -4.89
CA ASN A 153 15.59 -13.61 -4.50
C ASN A 153 15.36 -13.81 -3.00
N GLN A 154 16.01 -13.00 -2.13
CA GLN A 154 15.86 -13.16 -0.69
C GLN A 154 14.47 -12.72 -0.25
N PHE A 155 14.01 -11.59 -0.78
CA PHE A 155 12.66 -11.09 -0.53
C PHE A 155 11.61 -12.08 -1.05
N TYR A 156 11.79 -12.57 -2.28
CA TYR A 156 10.86 -13.51 -2.90
C TYR A 156 10.70 -14.80 -2.08
N VAL A 157 11.82 -15.37 -1.60
CA VAL A 157 11.80 -16.56 -0.74
C VAL A 157 11.17 -16.25 0.62
N LEU A 158 11.48 -15.10 1.21
CA LEU A 158 10.92 -14.66 2.48
C LEU A 158 9.40 -14.55 2.41
N ILE A 159 8.87 -13.76 1.47
CA ILE A 159 7.43 -13.58 1.30
C ILE A 159 6.74 -14.88 0.95
N GLY A 160 7.33 -15.72 0.09
CA GLY A 160 6.79 -17.04 -0.23
C GLY A 160 6.73 -17.98 0.98
N SER A 161 7.64 -17.80 1.95
CA SER A 161 7.64 -18.56 3.19
C SER A 161 6.59 -18.03 4.19
N LEU A 162 6.52 -16.70 4.36
CA LEU A 162 5.51 -16.04 5.20
C LEU A 162 4.08 -16.34 4.70
N ALA A 163 3.86 -16.31 3.39
CA ALA A 163 2.54 -16.58 2.79
C ALA A 163 2.00 -17.99 3.10
N LYS A 164 2.86 -18.95 3.42
CA LYS A 164 2.45 -20.32 3.82
C LYS A 164 2.03 -20.42 5.28
N GLN A 165 2.31 -19.39 6.08
CA GLN A 165 2.02 -19.42 7.51
C GLN A 165 0.57 -19.03 7.80
N PRO A 166 -0.04 -19.61 8.86
CA PRO A 166 -1.36 -19.20 9.30
C PRO A 166 -1.35 -17.73 9.75
N LYS A 167 -2.45 -17.01 9.48
CA LYS A 167 -2.67 -15.59 9.87
C LYS A 167 -1.74 -14.55 9.21
N GLN A 168 -0.95 -14.92 8.21
CA GLN A 168 -0.09 -13.99 7.45
C GLN A 168 -0.77 -13.48 6.16
N ASP A 169 -1.91 -12.80 6.30
CA ASP A 169 -2.76 -12.45 5.15
C ASP A 169 -2.15 -11.38 4.24
N ILE A 170 -1.37 -10.44 4.80
CA ILE A 170 -0.65 -9.44 4.02
C ILE A 170 0.41 -10.11 3.14
N ALA A 171 1.21 -11.03 3.69
CA ALA A 171 2.23 -11.74 2.94
C ALA A 171 1.63 -12.61 1.82
N LYS A 172 0.47 -13.26 2.07
CA LYS A 172 -0.27 -14.00 1.03
C LYS A 172 -0.68 -13.08 -0.12
N ARG A 173 -1.16 -11.87 0.17
CA ARG A 173 -1.56 -10.91 -0.85
C ARG A 173 -0.38 -10.43 -1.68
N ILE A 174 0.75 -10.10 -1.04
CA ILE A 174 1.99 -9.77 -1.75
C ILE A 174 2.37 -10.94 -2.66
N TRP A 175 2.40 -12.16 -2.13
CA TRP A 175 2.76 -13.35 -2.90
C TRP A 175 1.85 -13.58 -4.11
N SER A 176 0.54 -13.43 -3.95
CA SER A 176 -0.43 -13.53 -5.04
C SER A 176 -0.18 -12.46 -6.10
N ASN A 177 0.02 -11.20 -5.70
CA ASN A 177 0.31 -10.10 -6.62
C ASN A 177 1.57 -10.34 -7.45
N LEU A 178 2.63 -10.83 -6.82
CA LEU A 178 3.86 -11.21 -7.52
C LEU A 178 3.56 -12.35 -8.52
N ASN A 179 2.73 -13.34 -8.18
CA ASN A 179 2.50 -14.48 -9.08
C ASN A 179 1.39 -14.29 -10.13
N ILE A 180 0.82 -13.09 -10.27
CA ILE A 180 -0.13 -12.79 -11.36
C ILE A 180 0.55 -13.05 -12.71
N LYS A 181 -0.02 -13.97 -13.50
CA LYS A 181 0.36 -14.15 -14.90
C LYS A 181 -0.03 -12.88 -15.65
N GLU A 182 0.96 -12.13 -16.12
CA GLU A 182 0.75 -11.00 -17.01
C GLU A 182 0.26 -11.54 -18.36
N ASN A 183 -1.06 -11.72 -18.47
CA ASN A 183 -1.65 -12.00 -19.77
C ASN A 183 -1.54 -10.72 -20.61
N PRO A 184 -1.05 -10.82 -21.86
CA PRO A 184 -1.08 -9.67 -22.76
C PRO A 184 -2.54 -9.24 -22.92
N THR A 185 -2.77 -7.94 -22.78
CA THR A 185 -4.05 -7.26 -22.79
C THR A 185 -4.95 -7.82 -23.90
N ARG A 186 -5.98 -8.59 -23.54
CA ARG A 186 -7.02 -8.97 -24.51
C ARG A 186 -7.80 -7.71 -24.87
N GLU A 187 -7.83 -7.37 -26.16
CA GLU A 187 -8.67 -6.31 -26.69
C GLU A 187 -10.13 -6.51 -26.23
N PRO A 188 -10.84 -5.42 -25.88
CA PRO A 188 -12.20 -5.52 -25.39
C PRO A 188 -13.11 -6.10 -26.48
N HIS A 189 -13.72 -7.25 -26.19
CA HIS A 189 -14.75 -7.81 -27.05
C HIS A 189 -15.94 -6.84 -27.17
N PRO A 190 -16.54 -6.71 -28.36
CA PRO A 190 -17.63 -5.76 -28.60
C PRO A 190 -18.85 -6.11 -27.74
N LEU A 191 -19.33 -5.11 -26.99
CA LEU A 191 -20.48 -5.19 -26.09
C LEU A 191 -21.74 -5.60 -26.85
N GLN A 192 -22.25 -6.81 -26.58
CA GLN A 192 -23.64 -7.16 -26.87
C GLN A 192 -24.54 -6.61 -25.76
N VAL A 193 -25.26 -5.54 -26.06
CA VAL A 193 -26.26 -4.94 -25.16
C VAL A 193 -27.45 -5.90 -25.00
N ARG A 194 -27.56 -6.60 -23.86
CA ARG A 194 -28.75 -7.35 -23.46
C ARG A 194 -29.72 -6.46 -22.68
N LYS A 195 -31.00 -6.50 -23.05
CA LYS A 195 -32.11 -5.61 -22.64
C LYS A 195 -32.71 -5.85 -21.23
N GLN A 196 -32.01 -6.49 -20.30
CA GLN A 196 -32.50 -6.60 -18.92
C GLN A 196 -31.72 -5.65 -18.01
N PRO A 197 -32.37 -4.95 -17.06
CA PRO A 197 -31.63 -4.22 -16.03
C PRO A 197 -30.80 -5.25 -15.25
N MET A 198 -29.49 -5.14 -15.40
CA MET A 198 -28.50 -5.99 -14.74
C MET A 198 -27.63 -5.06 -13.90
N ALA A 199 -27.46 -5.39 -12.62
CA ALA A 199 -26.51 -4.69 -11.76
C ALA A 199 -25.24 -5.53 -11.64
N PHE A 200 -24.10 -4.89 -11.87
CA PHE A 200 -22.79 -5.50 -11.72
C PHE A 200 -22.21 -5.09 -10.36
N ILE A 201 -21.85 -6.07 -9.54
CA ILE A 201 -21.25 -5.86 -8.23
C ILE A 201 -19.87 -6.51 -8.28
N SER A 202 -18.85 -5.65 -8.27
CA SER A 202 -17.46 -6.08 -8.06
C SER A 202 -17.05 -5.65 -6.67
N TYR A 203 -16.44 -6.57 -5.94
CA TYR A 203 -15.94 -6.32 -4.61
C TYR A 203 -14.63 -7.06 -4.38
N ASN A 204 -13.87 -6.55 -3.42
CA ASN A 204 -12.66 -7.18 -2.95
C ASN A 204 -13.05 -8.38 -2.09
N TRP A 205 -12.35 -9.51 -2.23
CA TRP A 205 -12.59 -10.70 -1.43
C TRP A 205 -12.43 -10.46 0.09
N ALA A 206 -11.66 -9.43 0.47
CA ALA A 206 -11.57 -8.97 1.85
C ALA A 206 -12.95 -8.62 2.46
N ASP A 207 -13.91 -8.30 1.60
CA ASP A 207 -15.28 -7.95 1.95
C ASP A 207 -16.26 -9.11 1.71
N ASP A 208 -15.81 -10.35 1.47
CA ASP A 208 -16.68 -11.51 1.16
C ASP A 208 -17.82 -11.64 2.16
N SER A 209 -17.53 -11.57 3.46
CA SER A 209 -18.55 -11.70 4.52
C SER A 209 -19.57 -10.55 4.52
N PHE A 210 -19.15 -9.33 4.18
CA PHE A 210 -20.04 -8.19 4.04
C PHE A 210 -20.87 -8.33 2.76
N CYS A 211 -20.22 -8.68 1.65
CA CYS A 211 -20.87 -8.80 0.36
C CYS A 211 -21.88 -9.95 0.33
N GLU A 212 -21.61 -11.09 0.96
CA GLU A 212 -22.60 -12.17 1.10
C GLU A 212 -23.87 -11.70 1.81
N ARG A 213 -23.73 -10.92 2.90
CA ARG A 213 -24.87 -10.37 3.64
C ARG A 213 -25.61 -9.31 2.82
N PHE A 214 -24.86 -8.40 2.18
CA PHE A 214 -25.41 -7.37 1.31
C PHE A 214 -26.18 -7.95 0.12
N LEU A 215 -25.62 -8.98 -0.55
CA LEU A 215 -26.26 -9.66 -1.67
C LEU A 215 -27.54 -10.38 -1.26
N LYS A 216 -27.55 -11.00 -0.07
CA LYS A 216 -28.74 -11.63 0.50
C LYS A 216 -29.86 -10.63 0.77
N GLU A 217 -29.52 -9.48 1.37
CA GLU A 217 -30.47 -8.39 1.60
C GLU A 217 -31.00 -7.81 0.29
N LEU A 218 -30.10 -7.53 -0.67
CA LEU A 218 -30.45 -6.95 -1.96
C LEU A 218 -31.44 -7.84 -2.73
N ARG A 219 -31.25 -9.17 -2.72
CA ARG A 219 -32.17 -10.14 -3.34
C ARG A 219 -33.58 -10.12 -2.75
N ASN A 220 -33.73 -9.81 -1.46
CA ASN A 220 -35.04 -9.70 -0.83
C ASN A 220 -35.80 -8.43 -1.24
N HIS A 221 -35.09 -7.41 -1.74
CA HIS A 221 -35.64 -6.09 -2.03
C HIS A 221 -35.72 -5.76 -3.53
N THR A 222 -35.09 -6.55 -4.41
CA THR A 222 -35.14 -6.32 -5.85
C THR A 222 -35.17 -7.61 -6.68
N SER A 223 -35.84 -7.54 -7.83
CA SER A 223 -35.87 -8.60 -8.86
C SER A 223 -34.80 -8.42 -9.95
N ILE A 224 -33.89 -7.45 -9.79
CA ILE A 224 -32.78 -7.19 -10.72
C ILE A 224 -31.82 -8.38 -10.73
N LYS A 225 -31.37 -8.77 -11.93
CA LYS A 225 -30.31 -9.79 -12.08
C LYS A 225 -28.96 -9.20 -11.69
N LEU A 226 -28.25 -9.89 -10.80
CA LEU A 226 -26.94 -9.47 -10.31
C LEU A 226 -25.84 -10.27 -11.01
N TRP A 227 -24.79 -9.58 -11.45
CA TRP A 227 -23.53 -10.19 -11.86
C TRP A 227 -22.49 -9.87 -10.79
N ILE A 228 -21.89 -10.92 -10.24
CA ILE A 228 -20.97 -10.82 -9.11
C ILE A 228 -19.55 -11.13 -9.59
N CYS A 229 -18.61 -10.25 -9.26
CA CYS A 229 -17.20 -10.47 -9.47
C CYS A 229 -16.48 -10.31 -8.12
N SER A 230 -16.12 -11.44 -7.50
CA SER A 230 -15.09 -11.43 -6.46
C SER A 230 -13.74 -11.41 -7.15
N LEU A 231 -12.91 -10.41 -6.84
CA LEU A 231 -11.60 -10.19 -7.47
C LEU A 231 -10.55 -11.29 -7.17
N HIS A 232 -10.98 -12.42 -6.60
CA HIS A 232 -10.14 -13.58 -6.28
C HIS A 232 -9.78 -14.45 -7.51
N ASP A 233 -10.70 -14.62 -8.48
CA ASP A 233 -10.59 -15.70 -9.47
C ASP A 233 -10.46 -15.24 -10.94
N GLY A 234 -10.50 -13.94 -11.24
CA GLY A 234 -10.41 -13.42 -12.61
C GLY A 234 -11.50 -13.95 -13.57
N GLY A 235 -12.52 -14.61 -13.04
CA GLY A 235 -13.61 -15.24 -13.77
C GLY A 235 -14.96 -14.60 -13.42
N TYR A 236 -15.79 -14.39 -14.44
CA TYR A 236 -17.16 -13.92 -14.28
C TYR A 236 -18.08 -15.12 -14.11
N TYR A 237 -18.89 -15.15 -13.06
CA TYR A 237 -19.94 -16.15 -12.93
C TYR A 237 -21.31 -15.47 -12.75
N GLU A 238 -22.23 -15.82 -13.63
CA GLU A 238 -23.65 -15.50 -13.47
C GLU A 238 -24.21 -16.46 -12.41
N GLN A 239 -24.45 -15.97 -11.19
CA GLN A 239 -25.23 -16.74 -10.23
C GLN A 239 -26.71 -16.63 -10.60
N LYS A 240 -27.30 -17.75 -11.04
CA LYS A 240 -28.74 -17.84 -11.26
C LYS A 240 -29.46 -17.77 -9.92
N ASN A 241 -30.52 -16.98 -9.84
CA ASN A 241 -31.42 -17.00 -8.70
C ASN A 241 -32.18 -18.33 -8.72
N GLU A 242 -31.81 -19.25 -7.84
CA GLU A 242 -32.73 -20.31 -7.41
C GLU A 242 -33.54 -19.73 -6.24
N CYS A 243 -34.83 -19.54 -6.48
CA CYS A 243 -35.82 -19.22 -5.44
C CYS A 243 -36.23 -20.50 -4.71
#